data_AF-A0A6C0TYL6-F1
#
_entry.id   AF-A0A6C0TYL6-F1
#
_cell.length_a   1.000
_cell.length_b   1.000
_cell.length_c   1.000
_cell.angle_alpha   90.00
_cell.angle_beta   90.00
_cell.angle_gamma   90.00
#
_symmetry.space_group_name_H-M   'P 1'
#
loop_
_entity.id
_entity.type
_entity.pdbx_description
1 polymer ?
#
loop_
_entity_poly.entity_id
_entity_poly.type
_entity_poly.pdbx_seq_one_letter_code
_entity_poly.pdbx_strand_id
1 'polypeptide(L)'
;MSGKYSNSPTLALSCSDRPWGRLLGLGYGALVLMALYQLQLRGHGLLAAGLLLPALWCLGCIWRGGGSAGLRLLCGARYWWLRDACASAPRPVLPDQGSICLPWLLCIALRDQETGARRRLWLWADSCEPSAWRELRRRLTLQG
;
A
#
# COMPACT_ATOMS: atom_id res chain seq x y z
N MET A 1 -4.63 38.85 -14.67
CA MET A 1 -3.50 38.00 -15.07
C MET A 1 -3.70 36.61 -14.49
N SER A 2 -4.26 35.70 -15.29
CA SER A 2 -4.56 34.32 -14.89
C SER A 2 -3.29 33.49 -15.01
N GLY A 3 -2.64 33.26 -13.87
CA GLY A 3 -1.47 32.39 -13.77
C GLY A 3 -1.90 30.97 -14.12
N LYS A 4 -1.56 30.53 -15.34
CA LYS A 4 -1.66 29.14 -15.76
C LYS A 4 -0.86 28.30 -14.76
N TYR A 5 -1.57 27.61 -13.86
CA TYR A 5 -1.00 26.57 -13.00
C TYR A 5 -0.42 25.49 -13.91
N SER A 6 0.87 25.59 -14.23
CA SER A 6 1.68 24.47 -14.69
C SER A 6 1.95 23.56 -13.47
N ASN A 7 0.87 23.00 -12.93
CA ASN A 7 0.89 21.99 -11.87
C ASN A 7 0.92 20.61 -12.53
N SER A 8 1.92 20.37 -13.39
CA SER A 8 2.17 18.99 -13.81
C SER A 8 2.58 18.21 -12.57
N PRO A 9 1.82 17.18 -12.14
CA PRO A 9 2.24 16.35 -11.02
C PRO A 9 3.61 15.79 -11.37
N THR A 10 4.61 16.06 -10.54
CA THR A 10 6.01 15.66 -10.82
C THR A 10 6.12 14.14 -10.85
N LEU A 11 5.23 13.46 -10.12
CA LEU A 11 5.09 12.01 -10.08
C LEU A 11 3.62 11.64 -10.01
N ALA A 12 3.13 10.87 -10.98
CA ALA A 12 1.82 10.24 -10.95
C ALA A 12 2.02 8.73 -10.78
N LEU A 13 1.70 8.23 -9.59
CA LEU A 13 1.90 6.83 -9.22
C LEU A 13 0.56 6.14 -9.26
N SER A 14 0.35 5.31 -10.27
CA SER A 14 -0.80 4.43 -10.28
C SER A 14 -0.47 3.22 -9.41
N CYS A 15 -1.27 2.98 -8.37
CA CYS A 15 -1.30 1.67 -7.73
C CYS A 15 -1.76 0.68 -8.81
N SER A 16 -0.80 0.04 -9.46
CA SER A 16 -1.10 -0.87 -10.56
C SER A 16 -1.82 -2.08 -9.98
N ASP A 17 -2.89 -2.48 -10.64
CA ASP A 17 -3.70 -3.66 -10.32
C ASP A 17 -2.95 -4.95 -10.71
N ARG A 18 -1.64 -5.00 -10.47
CA ARG A 18 -0.84 -6.19 -10.77
C ARG A 18 -1.20 -7.28 -9.77
N PRO A 19 -1.35 -8.54 -10.23
CA PRO A 19 -1.83 -9.63 -9.40
C PRO A 19 -0.83 -10.04 -8.31
N TRP A 20 0.38 -9.47 -8.24
CA TRP A 20 1.40 -9.81 -7.25
C TRP A 20 0.91 -9.73 -5.81
N GLY A 21 0.11 -8.72 -5.45
CA GLY A 21 -0.49 -8.66 -4.11
C GLY A 21 -1.43 -9.84 -3.82
N ARG A 22 -2.20 -10.26 -4.84
CA ARG A 22 -3.08 -11.44 -4.76
C ARG A 22 -2.27 -12.74 -4.77
N LEU A 23 -1.23 -12.84 -5.59
CA LEU A 23 -0.33 -13.99 -5.67
C LEU A 23 0.45 -14.19 -4.37
N LEU A 24 0.93 -13.11 -3.75
CA LEU A 24 1.58 -13.16 -2.45
C LEU A 24 0.58 -13.51 -1.33
N GLY A 25 -0.65 -12.99 -1.40
CA GLY A 25 -1.73 -13.40 -0.49
C GLY A 25 -2.08 -14.88 -0.62
N LEU A 26 -2.16 -15.40 -1.86
CA LEU A 26 -2.39 -16.82 -2.15
C LEU A 26 -1.20 -17.68 -1.72
N GLY A 27 0.03 -17.26 -2.00
CA GLY A 27 1.25 -17.96 -1.59
C GLY A 27 1.41 -18.02 -0.08
N TYR A 28 1.15 -16.90 0.61
CA TYR A 28 1.11 -16.86 2.07
C TYR A 28 0.02 -17.79 2.62
N GLY A 29 -1.19 -17.76 2.05
CA GLY A 29 -2.28 -18.65 2.44
C GLY A 29 -1.94 -20.13 2.26
N ALA A 30 -1.32 -20.50 1.13
CA ALA A 30 -0.87 -21.86 0.87
C ALA A 30 0.20 -22.32 1.87
N LEU A 31 1.19 -21.47 2.16
CA LEU A 31 2.23 -21.74 3.16
C LEU A 31 1.66 -21.92 4.56
N VAL A 32 0.74 -21.05 4.96
CA VAL A 32 0.04 -21.16 6.25
C VAL A 32 -0.73 -22.47 6.35
N LEU A 33 -1.54 -22.80 5.33
CA LEU A 33 -2.32 -24.05 5.32
C LEU A 33 -1.41 -25.27 5.39
N MET A 34 -0.30 -25.26 4.64
CA MET A 34 0.67 -26.33 4.67
C MET A 34 1.36 -26.47 6.04
N ALA A 35 1.72 -25.35 6.68
CA ALA A 35 2.29 -25.34 8.02
C ALA A 35 1.29 -25.87 9.07
N LEU A 36 0.03 -25.43 9.00
CA LEU A 36 -1.05 -25.89 9.89
C LEU A 36 -1.33 -27.38 9.71
N TYR A 37 -1.35 -27.86 8.46
CA TYR A 37 -1.53 -29.28 8.16
C TYR A 37 -0.39 -30.13 8.72
N GLN A 38 0.86 -29.69 8.57
CA GLN A 38 2.03 -30.36 9.13
C GLN A 38 2.00 -30.37 10.67
N LEU A 39 1.58 -29.28 11.31
CA LEU A 39 1.39 -29.20 12.75
C LEU A 39 0.31 -30.19 13.23
N GLN A 40 -0.78 -30.32 12.49
CA GLN A 40 -1.86 -31.24 12.81
C GLN A 40 -1.42 -32.71 12.70
N LEU A 41 -0.68 -33.07 11.63
CA LEU A 41 -0.10 -34.42 11.47
C LEU A 41 0.88 -34.79 12.59
N ARG A 42 1.55 -33.80 13.19
CA ARG A 42 2.45 -33.98 14.34
C ARG A 42 1.73 -34.02 15.69
N GLY A 43 0.39 -33.98 15.71
CA GLY A 43 -0.41 -34.04 16.94
C GLY A 43 -0.57 -32.69 17.65
N HIS A 44 -0.11 -31.59 17.07
CA HIS A 44 -0.20 -30.24 17.65
C HIS A 44 -1.46 -29.49 17.21
N GLY A 45 -2.62 -30.16 17.18
CA GLY A 45 -3.88 -29.60 16.67
C GLY A 45 -4.33 -28.33 17.40
N LEU A 46 -4.11 -28.25 18.73
CA LEU A 46 -4.43 -27.04 19.52
C LEU A 46 -3.57 -25.83 19.12
N LEU A 47 -2.28 -26.04 18.83
CA LEU A 47 -1.40 -24.96 18.34
C LEU A 47 -1.81 -24.53 16.94
N ALA A 48 -2.17 -25.48 16.07
CA ALA A 48 -2.68 -25.17 14.73
C ALA A 48 -3.96 -24.31 14.81
N ALA A 49 -4.91 -24.66 15.67
CA ALA A 49 -6.13 -23.88 15.87
C ALA A 49 -5.83 -22.45 16.40
N GLY A 50 -4.90 -22.32 17.34
CA GLY A 50 -4.48 -21.02 17.88
C GLY A 50 -3.81 -20.12 16.84
N LEU A 51 -3.05 -20.69 15.90
CA LEU A 51 -2.37 -19.97 14.82
C LEU A 51 -3.31 -19.61 13.66
N LEU A 52 -4.47 -20.25 13.56
CA LEU A 52 -5.42 -20.06 12.46
C LEU A 52 -6.04 -18.65 12.48
N LEU A 53 -6.43 -18.17 13.67
CA LEU A 53 -6.96 -16.82 13.89
C LEU A 53 -6.01 -15.70 13.43
N PRO A 54 -4.76 -15.61 13.91
CA PRO A 54 -3.83 -14.57 13.47
C PRO A 54 -3.46 -14.73 12.00
N ALA A 55 -3.40 -15.96 11.47
CA ALA A 55 -3.12 -16.15 10.06
C ALA A 55 -4.26 -15.65 9.15
N LEU A 56 -5.53 -15.89 9.53
CA LEU A 56 -6.70 -15.33 8.85
C LEU A 56 -6.74 -13.80 8.97
N TRP A 57 -6.37 -13.24 10.12
CA TRP A 57 -6.27 -11.79 10.31
C TRP A 57 -5.22 -11.19 9.36
N CYS A 58 -4.03 -11.77 9.29
CA CYS A 58 -2.98 -11.36 8.37
C CYS A 58 -3.43 -11.48 6.91
N LEU A 59 -4.11 -12.56 6.53
CA LEU A 59 -4.70 -12.69 5.20
C LEU A 59 -5.68 -11.54 4.94
N GLY A 60 -6.60 -11.29 5.86
CA GLY A 60 -7.57 -10.19 5.77
C GLY A 60 -6.89 -8.83 5.58
N CYS A 61 -5.78 -8.57 6.26
CA CYS A 61 -4.98 -7.36 6.08
C CYS A 61 -4.34 -7.28 4.68
N ILE A 62 -3.79 -8.38 4.16
CA ILE A 62 -3.19 -8.43 2.81
C ILE A 62 -4.27 -8.19 1.74
N TRP A 63 -5.42 -8.85 1.87
CA TRP A 63 -6.55 -8.72 0.94
C TRP A 63 -7.20 -7.32 1.00
N ARG A 64 -7.35 -6.72 2.20
CA ARG A 64 -7.83 -5.34 2.33
C ARG A 64 -6.80 -4.31 1.87
N GLY A 65 -5.50 -4.56 2.08
CA GLY A 65 -4.41 -3.72 1.60
C GLY A 65 -4.28 -3.70 0.07
N GLY A 66 -4.72 -4.77 -0.60
CA GLY A 66 -4.89 -4.86 -2.05
C GLY A 66 -6.02 -3.99 -2.63
N GLY A 67 -6.86 -3.36 -1.79
CA GLY A 67 -7.91 -2.43 -2.19
C GLY A 67 -7.42 -1.06 -2.70
N SER A 68 -6.11 -0.90 -2.89
CA SER A 68 -5.51 0.30 -3.48
C SER A 68 -5.53 0.29 -5.02
N ALA A 69 -6.12 -0.75 -5.64
CA ALA A 69 -6.33 -0.84 -7.07
C ALA A 69 -7.01 0.41 -7.64
N GLY A 70 -6.35 1.08 -8.59
CA GLY A 70 -6.86 2.29 -9.24
C GLY A 70 -6.66 3.59 -8.46
N LEU A 71 -6.06 3.54 -7.26
CA LEU A 71 -5.62 4.76 -6.56
C LEU A 71 -4.41 5.35 -7.27
N ARG A 72 -4.49 6.64 -7.60
CA ARG A 72 -3.36 7.41 -8.12
C ARG A 72 -2.89 8.41 -7.10
N LEU A 73 -1.65 8.25 -6.65
CA LEU A 73 -0.98 9.23 -5.81
C LEU A 73 -0.27 10.22 -6.72
N LEU A 74 -0.66 11.49 -6.63
CA LEU A 74 -0.05 12.60 -7.36
C LEU A 74 0.82 13.37 -6.37
N CYS A 75 2.12 13.36 -6.60
CA CYS A 75 3.09 14.06 -5.75
C CYS A 75 3.62 15.29 -6.50
N GLY A 76 3.29 16.48 -5.98
CA GLY A 76 3.90 17.75 -6.36
C GLY A 76 5.08 18.10 -5.44
N ALA A 77 5.74 19.23 -5.69
CA ALA A 77 6.91 19.65 -4.91
C ALA A 77 6.61 19.89 -3.40
N ARG A 78 5.37 20.26 -3.07
CA ARG A 78 4.93 20.55 -1.69
C ARG A 78 3.58 19.95 -1.32
N TYR A 79 2.93 19.26 -2.25
CA TYR A 79 1.54 18.84 -2.10
C TYR A 79 1.40 17.38 -2.51
N TRP A 80 0.60 16.64 -1.74
CA TRP A 80 0.22 15.28 -2.06
C TRP A 80 -1.27 15.24 -2.34
N TRP A 81 -1.65 14.58 -3.41
CA TRP A 81 -3.04 14.41 -3.78
C TRP A 81 -3.33 12.95 -4.05
N LEU A 82 -4.46 12.46 -3.57
CA LEU A 82 -4.95 11.12 -3.85
C LEU A 82 -6.14 11.19 -4.79
N ARG A 83 -6.07 10.47 -5.90
CA ARG A 83 -7.19 10.31 -6.83
C ARG A 83 -7.67 8.87 -6.78
N ASP A 84 -8.87 8.68 -6.22
CA ASP A 84 -9.56 7.39 -6.26
C ASP A 84 -10.09 7.15 -7.68
N ALA A 85 -10.06 5.90 -8.17
CA ALA A 85 -10.55 5.57 -9.51
C ALA A 85 -12.01 5.99 -9.76
N CYS A 86 -12.83 5.97 -8.71
CA CYS A 86 -14.24 6.34 -8.75
C CYS A 86 -14.50 7.81 -8.39
N ALA A 87 -13.49 8.59 -7.99
CA ALA A 87 -13.66 9.98 -7.62
C ALA A 87 -13.39 10.92 -8.80
N SER A 88 -14.30 11.87 -8.99
CA SER A 88 -14.20 12.90 -10.05
C SER A 88 -13.08 13.91 -9.79
N ALA A 89 -12.73 14.18 -8.52
CA ALA A 89 -11.69 15.13 -8.14
C ALA A 89 -10.59 14.49 -7.26
N PRO A 90 -9.31 14.87 -7.45
CA PRO A 90 -8.23 14.50 -6.55
C PRO A 90 -8.41 15.19 -5.19
N ARG A 91 -8.12 14.48 -4.10
CA ARG A 91 -8.24 14.98 -2.73
C ARG A 91 -6.88 15.30 -2.13
N PRO A 92 -6.72 16.40 -1.40
CA PRO A 92 -5.46 16.73 -0.74
C PRO A 92 -5.21 15.77 0.44
N VAL A 93 -4.00 15.23 0.49
CA VAL A 93 -3.55 14.33 1.56
C VAL A 93 -2.22 14.82 2.14
N LEU A 94 -1.92 14.42 3.36
CA LEU A 94 -0.63 14.67 4.01
C LEU A 94 0.05 13.33 4.31
N PRO A 95 1.38 13.22 4.11
CA PRO A 95 2.11 12.07 4.62
C PRO A 95 2.06 12.07 6.16
N ASP A 96 1.82 10.90 6.73
CA ASP A 96 1.83 10.65 8.18
C ASP A 96 3.10 9.89 8.56
N GLN A 97 3.54 10.00 9.81
CA GLN A 97 4.81 9.44 10.32
C GLN A 97 4.87 7.89 10.31
N GLY A 98 3.79 7.21 9.93
CA GLY A 98 3.70 5.75 9.87
C GLY A 98 4.15 5.14 8.53
N SER A 99 4.89 5.88 7.70
CA SER A 99 5.32 5.41 6.38
C SER A 99 6.53 4.47 6.50
N ILE A 100 6.49 3.32 5.83
CA ILE A 100 7.54 2.29 5.86
C ILE A 100 8.18 2.21 4.48
N CYS A 101 9.50 2.36 4.42
CA CYS A 101 10.28 2.25 3.19
C CYS A 101 11.13 0.97 3.19
N LEU A 102 10.67 -0.09 2.53
CA LEU A 102 11.45 -1.32 2.29
C LEU A 102 11.99 -1.34 0.86
N PRO A 103 13.09 -2.08 0.56
CA PRO A 103 13.74 -2.15 -0.76
C PRO A 103 12.83 -2.55 -1.93
N TRP A 104 11.73 -3.25 -1.68
CA TRP A 104 10.80 -3.75 -2.70
C TRP A 104 9.33 -3.36 -2.43
N LEU A 105 9.04 -2.76 -1.27
CA LEU A 105 7.70 -2.41 -0.82
C LEU A 105 7.72 -1.07 -0.10
N LEU A 106 6.70 -0.24 -0.35
CA LEU A 106 6.58 1.07 0.26
C LEU A 106 5.17 1.22 0.82
N CYS A 107 5.08 1.37 2.13
CA CYS A 107 3.84 1.70 2.81
C CYS A 107 3.84 3.21 3.04
N ILE A 108 2.91 3.93 2.41
CA ILE A 108 2.73 5.37 2.63
C ILE A 108 1.52 5.53 3.52
N ALA A 109 1.74 5.99 4.75
CA ALA A 109 0.65 6.43 5.60
C ALA A 109 0.24 7.84 5.17
N LEU A 110 -1.04 8.01 4.86
CA LEU A 110 -1.63 9.27 4.44
C LEU A 110 -2.74 9.67 5.38
N ARG A 111 -2.85 10.97 5.64
CA ARG A 111 -3.98 11.56 6.33
C ARG A 111 -4.73 12.46 5.36
N ASP A 112 -6.02 12.22 5.22
CA ASP A 112 -6.91 13.09 4.47
C ASP A 112 -7.00 14.45 5.19
N GLN A 113 -6.77 15.55 4.47
CA GLN A 113 -6.80 16.89 5.07
C GLN A 113 -8.22 17.33 5.43
N GLU A 114 -9.23 16.89 4.68
CA GLU A 114 -10.61 17.34 4.88
C GLU A 114 -11.31 16.50 5.95
N THR A 115 -11.12 15.18 5.90
CA THR A 115 -11.81 14.25 6.81
C THR A 115 -10.97 13.84 8.01
N GLY A 116 -9.66 14.10 7.99
CA GLY A 116 -8.72 13.64 9.01
C GLY A 116 -8.49 12.12 9.02
N ALA A 117 -9.13 11.38 8.12
CA ALA A 117 -9.08 9.93 8.05
C ALA A 117 -7.67 9.45 7.67
N ARG A 118 -7.20 8.42 8.38
CA ARG A 118 -5.93 7.76 8.07
C ARG A 118 -6.15 6.69 7.00
N ARG A 119 -5.32 6.72 5.96
CA ARG A 119 -5.24 5.72 4.90
C ARG A 119 -3.80 5.21 4.80
N ARG A 120 -3.64 3.98 4.32
CA ARG A 120 -2.32 3.40 4.02
C ARG A 120 -2.33 2.93 2.58
N LEU A 121 -1.33 3.38 1.82
CA LEU A 121 -1.10 2.92 0.46
C LEU A 121 0.09 1.98 0.45
N TRP A 122 -0.07 0.85 -0.21
CA TRP A 122 0.99 -0.12 -0.42
C TRP A 122 1.42 -0.05 -1.88
N LEU A 123 2.63 0.43 -2.11
CA LEU A 123 3.24 0.49 -3.43
C LEU A 123 4.34 -0.57 -3.51
N TRP A 124 4.40 -1.27 -4.63
CA TRP A 124 5.46 -2.24 -4.93
C TRP A 124 6.49 -1.58 -5.84
N ALA A 125 7.74 -2.06 -5.83
CA ALA A 125 8.81 -1.49 -6.67
C ALA A 125 8.46 -1.42 -8.17
N ASP A 126 7.61 -2.34 -8.63
CA ASP A 126 7.15 -2.41 -10.01
C ASP A 126 5.95 -1.51 -10.33
N SER A 127 5.40 -0.82 -9.33
CA SER A 127 4.21 0.04 -9.48
C SER A 127 4.55 1.37 -10.18
N CYS A 128 5.83 1.71 -10.29
CA CYS A 128 6.28 2.91 -10.99
C CYS A 128 7.65 2.72 -11.61
N GLU A 129 8.08 3.69 -12.41
CA GLU A 129 9.42 3.68 -12.97
C GLU A 129 10.49 3.69 -11.85
N PRO A 130 11.65 3.04 -12.06
CA PRO A 130 12.74 3.03 -11.08
C PRO A 130 13.25 4.42 -10.68
N SER A 131 13.12 5.41 -11.58
CA SER A 131 13.39 6.84 -11.33
C SER A 131 12.38 7.42 -10.33
N ALA A 132 11.08 7.23 -10.60
CA ALA A 132 9.97 7.65 -9.75
C ALA A 132 10.01 7.00 -8.36
N TRP A 133 10.39 5.73 -8.29
CA TRP A 133 10.54 4.99 -7.03
C TRP A 133 11.65 5.55 -6.14
N ARG A 134 12.81 5.88 -6.73
CA ARG A 134 13.94 6.50 -6.01
C ARG A 134 13.57 7.90 -5.50
N GLU A 135 12.94 8.71 -6.34
CA GLU A 135 12.52 10.06 -5.95
C GLU A 135 11.46 10.03 -4.84
N LEU A 136 10.50 9.11 -4.90
CA LEU A 136 9.51 8.98 -3.85
C LEU A 136 10.13 8.56 -2.51
N ARG A 137 11.08 7.62 -2.50
CA ARG A 137 11.83 7.27 -1.29
C ARG A 137 12.59 8.44 -0.71
N ARG A 138 13.28 9.21 -1.57
CA ARG A 138 14.00 10.41 -1.16
C ARG A 138 13.04 11.42 -0.51
N ARG A 139 11.84 11.60 -1.08
CA ARG A 139 10.85 12.52 -0.50
C ARG A 139 10.31 12.06 0.84
N LEU A 140 10.01 10.77 0.99
CA LEU A 140 9.51 10.22 2.24
C LEU A 140 10.55 10.23 3.35
N THR A 141 11.84 10.07 3.02
CA THR A 141 12.94 10.20 3.99
C THR A 141 13.23 11.64 4.40
N LEU A 142 12.92 12.62 3.55
CA LEU A 142 13.08 14.05 3.88
C LEU A 142 11.88 14.64 4.65
N GLN A 143 10.71 14.01 4.59
CA GLN A 143 9.46 14.51 5.18
C GLN A 143 8.98 13.73 6.42
N GLY A 144 9.57 12.56 6.70
CA GLY A 144 9.33 11.78 7.91
C GLY A 144 10.31 12.12 9.01
#